data_AF-A0A1F8XLQ8-F1
#
_entry.id   AF-A0A1F8XLQ8-F1
#
_cell.length_a   1.000
_cell.length_b   1.000
_cell.length_c   1.000
_cell.angle_alpha   90.00
_cell.angle_beta   90.00
_cell.angle_gamma   90.00
#
_symmetry.space_group_name_H-M   'P 1'
#
loop_
_entity.id
_entity.type
_entity.pdbx_description
1 polymer ?
#
loop_
_entity_poly.entity_id
_entity_poly.type
_entity_poly.pdbx_seq_one_letter_code
_entity_poly.pdbx_strand_id
1 'polypeptide(L)'
;MRSKAFGFLAFAAGLAILVIALKALNWFPLIAQKDLMRRYGDYEEMRTALGIRQVFVPSYFPEDFRWPPTGILAQGKPYPAVIMEFERSGEGKPGEIGMMIYQAAEDGFSPGGPLVISRIREQATYPLKGRSAVLEVGSGVKGEPCSRISWREKDLRITVLARLTPFELMKVAESMLP
;
A
#
# COMPACT_ATOMS: atom_id res chain seq x y z
N MET A 1 -36.72 1.41 49.77
CA MET A 1 -36.55 1.67 48.32
C MET A 1 -35.23 2.38 47.97
N ARG A 2 -34.64 3.23 48.83
CA ARG A 2 -33.36 3.93 48.60
C ARG A 2 -32.13 3.03 48.34
N SER A 3 -32.03 1.86 48.98
CA SER A 3 -30.88 0.95 48.81
C SER A 3 -30.80 0.26 47.44
N LYS A 4 -31.95 -0.01 46.81
CA LYS A 4 -32.02 -0.63 45.47
C LYS A 4 -31.59 0.35 44.36
N ALA A 5 -31.94 1.64 44.49
CA ALA A 5 -31.52 2.68 43.55
C ALA A 5 -30.00 2.94 43.62
N PHE A 6 -29.43 2.89 44.82
CA PHE A 6 -27.98 3.07 45.01
C PHE A 6 -27.17 1.89 44.45
N GLY A 7 -27.64 0.65 44.64
CA GLY A 7 -27.03 -0.54 44.05
C GLY A 7 -27.08 -0.54 42.52
N PHE A 8 -28.18 -0.06 41.93
CA PHE A 8 -28.30 0.08 40.48
C PHE A 8 -27.35 1.14 39.91
N LEU A 9 -27.23 2.30 40.58
CA LEU A 9 -26.28 3.35 40.18
C LEU A 9 -24.82 2.89 40.27
N ALA A 10 -24.46 2.16 41.32
CA ALA A 10 -23.10 1.61 41.46
C ALA A 10 -22.78 0.56 40.37
N PHE A 11 -23.75 -0.28 40.02
CA PHE A 11 -23.60 -1.25 38.92
C PHE A 11 -23.46 -0.54 37.57
N ALA A 12 -24.30 0.46 37.28
CA ALA A 12 -24.22 1.23 36.04
C ALA A 12 -22.90 1.99 35.90
N ALA A 13 -22.39 2.57 37.01
CA ALA A 13 -21.10 3.23 37.05
C ALA A 13 -19.95 2.24 36.78
N GLY A 14 -20.00 1.05 37.39
CA GLY A 14 -19.02 -0.02 37.13
C GLY A 14 -19.02 -0.47 35.67
N LEU A 15 -20.20 -0.63 35.08
CA LEU A 15 -20.36 -1.00 33.67
C LEU A 15 -19.81 0.09 32.74
N ALA A 16 -20.08 1.37 33.04
CA ALA A 16 -19.57 2.50 32.27
C ALA A 16 -18.03 2.56 32.30
N ILE A 17 -17.42 2.38 33.48
CA ILE A 17 -15.96 2.32 33.63
C ILE A 17 -15.39 1.16 32.82
N LEU A 18 -16.02 -0.02 32.89
CA LEU A 18 -15.60 -1.19 32.13
C LEU A 18 -15.67 -0.96 30.62
N VAL A 19 -16.74 -0.34 30.12
CA VAL A 19 -16.89 0.00 28.69
C VAL A 19 -15.85 1.02 28.24
N ILE A 20 -15.54 2.03 29.07
CA ILE A 20 -14.49 3.02 28.78
C ILE A 20 -13.12 2.34 28.72
N ALA A 21 -12.82 1.46 29.67
CA ALA A 21 -11.57 0.69 29.69
C ALA A 21 -11.44 -0.24 28.47
N LEU A 22 -12.51 -0.95 28.11
CA LEU A 22 -12.56 -1.78 26.90
C LEU A 22 -12.37 -0.96 25.62
N LYS A 23 -13.00 0.22 25.53
CA LYS A 23 -12.78 1.14 24.40
C LYS A 23 -11.34 1.63 24.33
N ALA A 24 -10.72 1.97 25.45
CA ALA A 24 -9.33 2.39 25.50
C ALA A 24 -8.37 1.25 25.10
N LEU A 25 -8.59 0.04 25.61
CA LEU A 25 -7.82 -1.16 25.27
C LEU A 25 -7.99 -1.57 23.80
N ASN A 26 -9.18 -1.39 23.22
CA ASN A 26 -9.41 -1.65 21.80
C ASN A 26 -8.77 -0.58 20.90
N TRP A 27 -8.53 0.62 21.42
CA TRP A 27 -7.88 1.70 20.67
C TRP A 27 -6.35 1.62 20.68
N PHE A 28 -5.75 1.07 21.74
CA PHE A 28 -4.30 0.90 21.89
C PHE A 28 -3.61 0.12 20.75
N PRO A 29 -4.12 -1.06 20.29
CA PRO A 29 -3.48 -1.80 19.20
C PRO A 29 -3.50 -1.05 17.87
N LEU A 30 -4.47 -0.15 17.64
CA LEU A 30 -4.58 0.64 16.41
C LEU A 30 -3.59 1.80 16.33
N ILE A 31 -3.14 2.35 17.47
CA ILE A 31 -2.17 3.44 17.52
C ILE A 31 -0.74 2.89 17.43
N ALA A 32 -0.47 1.74 18.05
CA ALA A 32 0.84 1.07 17.94
C ALA A 32 1.11 0.45 16.56
N GLN A 33 0.08 0.28 15.71
CA GLN A 33 0.20 -0.32 14.38
C GLN A 33 0.69 0.64 13.29
N LYS A 34 0.61 1.96 13.52
CA LYS A 34 0.94 2.96 12.50
C LYS A 34 2.45 3.12 12.23
N ASP A 35 3.31 2.58 13.09
CA ASP A 35 4.78 2.66 13.00
C ASP A 35 5.45 1.40 12.39
N LEU A 36 4.69 0.56 11.68
CA LEU A 36 5.19 -0.74 11.19
C LEU A 36 5.96 -0.66 9.87
N MET A 37 5.75 0.40 9.08
CA MET A 37 6.44 0.63 7.81
C MET A 37 7.73 1.41 8.04
N ARG A 38 8.87 0.76 7.83
CA ARG A 38 10.20 1.38 7.95
C ARG A 38 10.79 1.65 6.58
N ARG A 39 11.51 2.76 6.45
CA ARG A 39 12.29 3.06 5.25
C ARG A 39 13.63 2.34 5.33
N TYR A 40 14.02 1.69 4.24
CA TYR A 40 15.28 0.98 4.08
C TYR A 40 16.13 1.68 3.01
N GLY A 41 17.45 1.66 3.19
CA GLY A 41 18.39 2.29 2.27
C GLY A 41 18.63 1.46 1.01
N ASP A 42 18.56 0.14 1.15
CA ASP A 42 18.74 -0.79 0.05
C ASP A 42 17.84 -2.04 0.16
N TYR A 43 17.80 -2.79 -0.94
CA TYR A 43 16.96 -3.96 -1.10
C TYR A 43 17.41 -5.15 -0.22
N GLU A 44 18.71 -5.33 -0.02
CA GLU A 44 19.27 -6.46 0.73
C GLU A 44 19.09 -6.28 2.24
N GLU A 45 19.23 -5.04 2.73
CA GLU A 45 18.93 -4.63 4.10
C GLU A 45 17.47 -4.96 4.42
N MET A 46 16.53 -4.51 3.58
CA MET A 46 15.10 -4.79 3.74
C MET A 46 14.82 -6.29 3.76
N ARG A 47 15.41 -7.05 2.81
CA ARG A 47 15.23 -8.49 2.69
C ARG A 47 15.70 -9.23 3.94
N THR A 48 16.86 -8.85 4.45
CA THR A 48 17.48 -9.43 5.64
C THR A 48 16.69 -9.10 6.90
N ALA A 49 16.27 -7.84 7.06
CA ALA A 49 15.56 -7.36 8.24
C ALA A 49 14.16 -7.98 8.40
N LEU A 50 13.45 -8.20 7.29
CA LEU A 50 12.05 -8.64 7.32
C LEU A 50 11.85 -10.12 6.94
N GLY A 51 12.90 -10.82 6.52
CA GLY A 51 12.82 -12.21 6.07
C GLY A 51 11.94 -12.41 4.83
N ILE A 52 11.71 -11.35 4.05
CA ILE A 52 10.89 -11.39 2.83
C ILE A 52 11.67 -12.12 1.76
N ARG A 53 11.24 -13.33 1.41
CA ARG A 53 11.99 -14.19 0.49
C ARG A 53 11.89 -13.77 -0.98
N GLN A 54 10.76 -13.16 -1.35
CA GLN A 54 10.43 -12.84 -2.74
C GLN A 54 9.82 -11.43 -2.84
N VAL A 55 10.45 -10.60 -3.66
CA VAL A 55 9.94 -9.31 -4.09
C VAL A 55 9.93 -9.30 -5.60
N PHE A 56 8.83 -8.86 -6.17
CA PHE A 56 8.67 -8.76 -7.60
C PHE A 56 9.17 -7.37 -8.02
N VAL A 57 10.19 -7.36 -8.87
CA VAL A 57 10.77 -6.14 -9.43
C VAL A 57 10.66 -6.21 -10.96
N PRO A 58 10.40 -5.08 -11.64
CA PRO A 58 10.32 -5.09 -13.09
C PRO A 58 11.72 -5.24 -13.69
N SER A 59 11.80 -5.96 -14.81
CA SER A 59 13.01 -6.04 -15.64
C SER A 59 13.06 -4.95 -16.72
N TYR A 60 11.93 -4.32 -17.01
CA TYR A 60 11.81 -3.16 -17.91
C TYR A 60 11.48 -1.89 -17.11
N PHE A 61 12.27 -0.84 -17.32
CA PHE A 61 12.01 0.50 -16.79
C PHE A 61 11.81 1.47 -17.96
N PRO A 62 10.70 2.23 -18.01
CA PRO A 62 10.52 3.31 -18.96
C PRO A 62 11.62 4.38 -18.80
N GLU A 63 11.89 5.16 -19.84
CA GLU A 63 12.96 6.18 -19.86
C GLU A 63 12.87 7.20 -18.71
N ASP A 64 11.65 7.47 -18.25
CA ASP A 64 11.33 8.39 -17.17
C ASP A 64 11.70 7.86 -15.77
N PHE A 65 12.02 6.57 -15.63
CA PHE A 65 12.29 5.93 -14.34
C PHE A 65 13.62 5.17 -14.38
N ARG A 66 14.27 5.09 -13.22
CA ARG A 66 15.57 4.40 -13.10
C ARG A 66 15.57 3.49 -11.89
N TRP A 67 16.27 2.37 -12.03
CA TRP A 67 16.67 1.54 -10.91
C TRP A 67 17.99 2.06 -10.33
N PRO A 68 18.21 2.03 -9.01
CA PRO A 68 17.30 1.56 -7.94
C PRO A 68 16.15 2.54 -7.61
N PRO A 69 15.10 2.09 -6.89
CA PRO A 69 14.09 2.99 -6.36
C PRO A 69 14.72 4.02 -5.42
N THR A 70 14.13 5.21 -5.36
CA THR A 70 14.57 6.30 -4.47
C THR A 70 14.17 6.04 -3.01
N GLY A 71 13.19 5.17 -2.79
CA GLY A 71 12.76 4.77 -1.45
C GLY A 71 12.20 3.36 -1.44
N ILE A 72 12.55 2.60 -0.40
CA ILE A 72 11.93 1.32 -0.10
C ILE A 72 11.31 1.45 1.29
N LEU A 73 9.99 1.30 1.37
CA LEU A 73 9.30 1.19 2.65
C LEU A 73 8.78 -0.24 2.81
N ALA A 74 8.98 -0.84 3.97
CA ALA A 74 8.49 -2.19 4.18
C ALA A 74 8.11 -2.47 5.65
N GLN A 75 7.20 -3.42 5.82
CA GLN A 75 6.76 -3.95 7.10
C GLN A 75 6.74 -5.48 7.05
N GLY A 76 6.95 -6.11 8.20
CA GLY A 76 6.80 -7.57 8.37
C GLY A 76 5.56 -7.97 9.19
N LYS A 77 4.97 -7.04 9.93
CA LYS A 77 3.79 -7.25 10.78
C LYS A 77 2.80 -6.09 10.55
N PRO A 78 1.48 -6.32 10.72
CA PRO A 78 0.83 -7.60 10.96
C PRO A 78 0.90 -8.57 9.76
N TYR A 79 1.26 -8.06 8.58
CA TYR A 79 1.53 -8.82 7.36
C TYR A 79 2.74 -8.23 6.63
N PRO A 80 3.41 -9.02 5.77
CA PRO A 80 4.47 -8.50 4.91
C PRO A 80 3.90 -7.53 3.87
N ALA A 81 4.49 -6.34 3.78
CA ALA A 81 4.26 -5.41 2.69
C ALA A 81 5.55 -4.66 2.33
N VAL A 82 5.70 -4.35 1.05
CA VAL A 82 6.84 -3.61 0.50
C VAL A 82 6.29 -2.57 -0.46
N ILE A 83 6.86 -1.38 -0.42
CA ILE A 83 6.61 -0.26 -1.33
C ILE A 83 7.96 0.18 -1.87
N MET A 84 8.05 0.30 -3.18
CA MET A 84 9.17 0.88 -3.89
C MET A 84 8.70 2.16 -4.58
N GLU A 85 9.37 3.26 -4.30
CA GLU A 85 9.07 4.58 -4.84
C GLU A 85 10.13 4.98 -5.87
N PHE A 86 9.68 5.43 -7.03
CA PHE A 86 10.55 5.86 -8.12
C PHE A 86 10.27 7.31 -8.48
N GLU A 87 11.30 8.13 -8.38
CA GLU A 87 11.27 9.51 -8.87
C GLU A 87 11.29 9.55 -10.39
N ARG A 88 10.61 10.55 -10.95
CA ARG A 88 10.64 10.81 -12.39
C ARG A 88 11.94 11.52 -12.77
N SER A 89 12.70 10.93 -13.69
CA SER A 89 13.98 11.48 -14.19
C SER A 89 13.82 12.54 -15.29
N GLY A 90 12.62 12.66 -15.87
CA GLY A 90 12.29 13.58 -16.97
C GLY A 90 11.55 14.85 -16.53
N GLU A 91 10.54 15.26 -17.30
CA GLU A 91 9.69 16.42 -16.99
C GLU A 91 8.89 16.22 -15.70
N GLY A 92 9.38 16.82 -14.62
CA GLY A 92 8.80 16.76 -13.27
C GLY A 92 9.57 17.63 -12.30
N LYS A 93 9.03 17.84 -11.10
CA LYS A 93 9.81 18.47 -10.04
C LYS A 93 10.82 17.44 -9.50
N PRO A 94 12.08 17.82 -9.25
CA PRO A 94 13.01 16.95 -8.52
C PRO A 94 12.37 16.46 -7.22
N GLY A 95 12.47 15.16 -6.93
CA GLY A 95 11.81 14.55 -5.77
C GLY A 95 10.36 14.10 -6.00
N GLU A 96 9.78 14.31 -7.19
CA GLU A 96 8.40 13.90 -7.46
C GLU A 96 8.31 12.41 -7.81
N ILE A 97 7.64 11.64 -6.95
CA ILE A 97 7.36 10.21 -7.18
C ILE A 97 6.39 10.06 -8.34
N GLY A 98 6.86 9.48 -9.44
CA GLY A 98 6.07 9.24 -10.65
C GLY A 98 5.59 7.80 -10.80
N MET A 99 6.21 6.85 -10.06
CA MET A 99 5.82 5.45 -10.04
C MET A 99 5.99 4.87 -8.63
N MET A 100 5.01 4.08 -8.21
CA MET A 100 5.05 3.30 -6.99
C MET A 100 4.72 1.85 -7.33
N ILE A 101 5.56 0.93 -6.86
CA ILE A 101 5.31 -0.51 -6.92
C ILE A 101 5.13 -0.98 -5.51
N TYR A 102 3.99 -1.57 -5.20
CA TYR A 102 3.74 -2.09 -3.87
C TYR A 102 3.15 -3.49 -3.91
N GLN A 103 3.57 -4.30 -2.94
CA GLN A 103 3.17 -5.67 -2.79
C GLN A 103 2.85 -5.97 -1.34
N ALA A 104 1.73 -6.62 -1.08
CA ALA A 104 1.31 -6.97 0.28
C ALA A 104 0.52 -8.27 0.29
N ALA A 105 0.55 -8.98 1.42
CA ALA A 105 -0.29 -10.16 1.62
C ALA A 105 -1.77 -9.82 1.87
N GLU A 106 -2.08 -8.58 2.27
CA GLU A 106 -3.45 -8.10 2.46
C GLU A 106 -4.03 -7.50 1.16
N ASP A 107 -5.20 -7.96 0.75
CA ASP A 107 -5.86 -7.52 -0.51
C ASP A 107 -6.21 -6.03 -0.55
N GLY A 108 -6.58 -5.47 0.62
CA GLY A 108 -7.02 -4.08 0.74
C GLY A 108 -5.87 -3.09 0.93
N PHE A 109 -4.62 -3.56 0.91
CA PHE A 109 -3.48 -2.69 1.17
C PHE A 109 -3.35 -1.60 0.10
N SER A 110 -3.34 -0.36 0.56
CA SER A 110 -3.08 0.82 -0.25
C SER A 110 -2.14 1.72 0.53
N PRO A 111 -0.93 2.01 -0.01
CA PRO A 111 0.05 2.87 0.64
C PRO A 111 -0.44 4.27 1.05
N GLY A 112 -1.46 4.79 0.35
CA GLY A 112 -1.62 6.24 0.25
C GLY A 112 -0.34 6.90 -0.29
N GLY A 113 -0.04 8.12 0.15
CA GLY A 113 1.24 8.77 -0.14
C GLY A 113 1.23 9.73 -1.34
N PRO A 114 2.40 10.00 -1.94
CA PRO A 114 2.59 11.09 -2.90
C PRO A 114 1.92 10.84 -4.27
N LEU A 115 1.56 9.59 -4.56
CA LEU A 115 0.94 9.19 -5.82
C LEU A 115 -0.38 8.46 -5.56
N VAL A 116 -1.49 9.04 -6.03
CA VAL A 116 -2.85 8.50 -5.86
C VAL A 116 -3.67 8.82 -7.11
N ILE A 117 -4.54 7.90 -7.54
CA ILE A 117 -5.58 8.17 -8.54
C ILE A 117 -6.73 8.87 -7.84
N SER A 118 -6.93 10.15 -8.11
CA SER A 118 -8.02 10.95 -7.52
C SER A 118 -9.39 10.58 -8.11
N ARG A 119 -9.42 10.21 -9.39
CA ARG A 119 -10.63 9.81 -10.10
C ARG A 119 -10.32 8.71 -11.11
N ILE A 120 -10.91 7.54 -10.91
CA ILE A 120 -10.92 6.46 -11.89
C ILE A 120 -11.92 6.83 -13.00
N ARG A 121 -11.48 6.74 -14.24
CA ARG A 121 -12.32 6.95 -15.44
C ARG A 121 -12.73 5.63 -16.05
N GLU A 122 -11.83 4.66 -16.07
CA GLU A 122 -12.04 3.36 -16.67
C GLU A 122 -11.40 2.27 -15.81
N GLN A 123 -12.04 1.11 -15.79
CA GLN A 123 -11.56 -0.09 -15.11
C GLN A 123 -11.87 -1.29 -16.00
N ALA A 124 -10.86 -2.12 -16.23
CA ALA A 124 -10.98 -3.32 -17.04
C ALA A 124 -10.22 -4.48 -16.40
N THR A 125 -10.68 -5.70 -16.67
CA THR A 125 -9.89 -6.90 -16.39
C THR A 125 -8.95 -7.15 -17.57
N TYR A 126 -7.67 -7.36 -17.29
CA TYR A 126 -6.62 -7.55 -18.27
C TYR A 126 -5.89 -8.89 -18.04
N PRO A 127 -5.73 -9.74 -19.07
CA PRO A 127 -5.01 -11.00 -18.94
C PRO A 127 -3.49 -10.77 -18.97
N LEU A 128 -2.89 -10.48 -17.82
CA LEU A 128 -1.46 -10.22 -17.66
C LEU A 128 -0.67 -11.54 -17.69
N LYS A 129 -0.15 -11.93 -18.86
CA LYS A 129 0.57 -13.22 -19.06
C LYS A 129 -0.17 -14.41 -18.42
N GLY A 130 -1.48 -14.51 -18.67
CA GLY A 130 -2.36 -15.55 -18.13
C GLY A 130 -2.88 -15.32 -16.70
N ARG A 131 -2.46 -14.26 -16.01
CA ARG A 131 -3.07 -13.85 -14.72
C ARG A 131 -4.22 -12.88 -14.95
N SER A 132 -5.22 -12.95 -14.07
CA SER A 132 -6.27 -11.93 -14.03
C SER A 132 -5.75 -10.70 -13.31
N ALA A 133 -5.52 -9.62 -14.05
CA ALA A 133 -5.15 -8.32 -13.52
C ALA A 133 -6.31 -7.33 -13.64
N VAL A 134 -6.39 -6.39 -12.72
CA VAL A 134 -7.29 -5.24 -12.79
C VAL A 134 -6.47 -4.03 -13.23
N LEU A 135 -6.81 -3.49 -14.39
CA LEU A 135 -6.25 -2.27 -14.94
C LEU A 135 -7.24 -1.12 -14.71
N GLU A 136 -6.78 -0.03 -14.13
CA GLU A 136 -7.55 1.18 -13.89
C GLU A 136 -6.82 2.36 -14.49
N VAL A 137 -7.58 3.22 -15.15
CA VAL A 137 -7.07 4.42 -15.81
C VAL A 137 -7.84 5.60 -15.26
N GLY A 138 -7.11 6.65 -14.89
CA GLY A 138 -7.71 7.80 -14.25
C GLY A 138 -6.85 9.04 -14.32
N SER A 139 -7.15 9.94 -13.39
CA SER A 139 -6.37 11.17 -13.19
C SER A 139 -5.83 11.23 -11.77
N GLY A 140 -4.63 11.76 -11.62
CA GLY A 140 -4.02 12.07 -10.33
C GLY A 140 -4.62 13.33 -9.70
N VAL A 141 -4.03 13.79 -8.60
CA VAL A 141 -4.54 14.93 -7.81
C VAL A 141 -4.47 16.25 -8.60
N LYS A 142 -3.47 16.41 -9.48
CA LYS A 142 -3.31 17.60 -10.33
C LYS A 142 -3.97 17.44 -11.70
N GLY A 143 -4.77 16.39 -11.90
CA GLY A 143 -5.43 16.08 -13.17
C GLY A 143 -4.53 15.35 -14.19
N GLU A 144 -3.30 15.03 -13.82
CA GLU A 144 -2.33 14.32 -14.67
C GLU A 144 -2.80 12.87 -14.97
N PRO A 145 -2.44 12.28 -16.12
CA PRO A 145 -2.73 10.87 -16.41
C PRO A 145 -2.10 9.96 -15.36
N CYS A 146 -2.89 9.03 -14.83
CA CYS A 146 -2.43 8.08 -13.83
C CYS A 146 -3.10 6.73 -14.07
N SER A 147 -2.30 5.67 -14.07
CA SER A 147 -2.75 4.32 -14.38
C SER A 147 -2.29 3.37 -13.27
N ARG A 148 -3.13 2.39 -12.95
CA ARG A 148 -2.87 1.38 -11.93
C ARG A 148 -3.17 0.00 -12.49
N ILE A 149 -2.26 -0.95 -12.28
CA ILE A 149 -2.49 -2.35 -12.60
C ILE A 149 -2.20 -3.19 -11.37
N SER A 150 -3.12 -4.08 -11.01
CA SER A 150 -2.98 -4.94 -9.85
C SER A 150 -3.35 -6.37 -10.16
N TRP A 151 -2.59 -7.32 -9.62
CA TRP A 151 -2.84 -8.75 -9.78
C TRP A 151 -2.38 -9.50 -8.53
N ARG A 152 -2.74 -10.79 -8.46
CA ARG A 152 -2.25 -11.69 -7.42
C ARG A 152 -1.16 -12.59 -7.98
N GLU A 153 -0.07 -12.70 -7.24
CA GLU A 153 0.99 -13.66 -7.47
C GLU A 153 1.25 -14.41 -6.15
N LYS A 154 0.89 -15.70 -6.12
CA LYS A 154 0.89 -16.51 -4.88
C LYS A 154 0.06 -15.81 -3.78
N ASP A 155 0.67 -15.57 -2.63
CA ASP A 155 0.03 -14.95 -1.46
C ASP A 155 0.15 -13.42 -1.44
N LEU A 156 0.69 -12.81 -2.50
CA LEU A 156 0.89 -11.36 -2.58
C LEU A 156 -0.01 -10.74 -3.63
N ARG A 157 -0.71 -9.66 -3.25
CA ARG A 157 -1.27 -8.72 -4.20
C ARG A 157 -0.19 -7.73 -4.59
N ILE A 158 0.10 -7.65 -5.88
CA ILE A 158 1.08 -6.72 -6.47
C ILE A 158 0.29 -5.62 -7.16
N THR A 159 0.73 -4.39 -6.99
CA THR A 159 0.16 -3.23 -7.67
C THR A 159 1.27 -2.32 -8.18
N VAL A 160 1.16 -1.91 -9.44
CA VAL A 160 1.97 -0.86 -10.04
C VAL A 160 1.05 0.33 -10.28
N LEU A 161 1.41 1.47 -9.70
CA LEU A 161 0.72 2.74 -9.86
C LEU A 161 1.72 3.73 -10.45
N ALA A 162 1.41 4.33 -11.59
CA ALA A 162 2.33 5.26 -12.23
C ALA A 162 1.62 6.36 -13.01
N ARG A 163 2.30 7.48 -13.17
CA ARG A 163 1.95 8.55 -14.12
C ARG A 163 2.37 8.18 -15.54
N LEU A 164 1.91 7.02 -15.98
CA LEU A 164 2.19 6.43 -17.28
C LEU A 164 0.90 6.20 -18.04
N THR A 165 1.04 6.07 -19.36
CA THR A 165 -0.05 5.53 -20.18
C THR A 165 -0.33 4.08 -19.75
N PRO A 166 -1.56 3.59 -19.94
CA PRO A 166 -1.89 2.20 -19.63
C PRO A 166 -0.98 1.21 -20.37
N PHE A 167 -0.58 1.53 -21.61
CA PHE A 167 0.30 0.70 -22.42
C PHE A 167 1.71 0.56 -21.84
N GLU A 168 2.34 1.67 -21.44
CA GLU A 168 3.64 1.62 -20.76
C GLU A 168 3.56 0.90 -19.41
N LEU A 169 2.49 1.14 -18.64
CA LEU A 169 2.26 0.46 -17.36
C LEU A 169 2.14 -1.06 -17.52
N MET A 170 1.45 -1.52 -18.58
CA MET A 170 1.32 -2.95 -18.87
C MET A 170 2.68 -3.59 -19.15
N LYS A 171 3.55 -2.95 -19.95
CA LYS A 171 4.91 -3.46 -20.20
C LYS A 171 5.72 -3.60 -18.91
N VAL A 172 5.63 -2.62 -18.02
CA VAL A 172 6.28 -2.69 -16.70
C VAL A 172 5.79 -3.92 -15.93
N ALA A 173 4.46 -4.09 -15.81
CA ALA A 173 3.88 -5.22 -15.10
C ALA A 173 4.22 -6.58 -15.74
N GLU A 174 4.20 -6.69 -17.07
CA GLU A 174 4.57 -7.92 -17.79
C GLU A 174 6.03 -8.30 -17.56
N SER A 175 6.91 -7.30 -17.41
CA SER A 175 8.34 -7.50 -17.16
C SER A 175 8.66 -7.96 -15.72
N MET A 176 7.68 -7.90 -14.81
CA MET A 176 7.81 -8.41 -13.43
C MET A 176 7.54 -9.92 -13.34
N LEU A 177 7.04 -10.50 -14.42
CA LEU A 177 6.62 -11.89 -14.49
C LEU A 177 7.56 -12.67 -15.42
N PRO A 178 7.82 -13.95 -15.12
CA PRO A 178 8.58 -14.83 -16.00
C PRO A 178 7.91 -15.04 -17.36
#